data_AF-A0A741N115-F1
#
_entry.id   AF-A0A741N115-F1
#
_cell.length_a   1.000
_cell.length_b   1.000
_cell.length_c   1.000
_cell.angle_alpha   90.00
_cell.angle_beta   90.00
_cell.angle_gamma   90.00
#
_symmetry.space_group_name_H-M   'P 1'
#
loop_
_entity.id
_entity.type
_entity.pdbx_description
1 polymer ?
#
loop_
_entity_poly.entity_id
_entity_poly.type
_entity_poly.pdbx_seq_one_letter_code
_entity_poly.pdbx_strand_id
1 'polypeptide(L)' 'MIFSAQETLFSLLRLNGISGHESSIADVMQRAFERQAKDVWRDRSGNLVACYGSDKPDALRLIIFCAYG' A
#
# COMPACT_ATOMS: atom_id res chain seq x y z
N MET A 1 -6.72 16.28 7.27
CA MET A 1 -6.30 15.26 8.24
C MET A 1 -4.82 14.98 7.97
N ILE A 2 -3.94 15.15 8.97
CA ILE A 2 -2.48 15.00 8.80
C ILE A 2 -2.16 13.49 8.78
N PHE A 3 -1.33 13.04 7.83
CA PHE A 3 -0.82 11.67 7.82
C PHE A 3 0.20 11.50 8.96
N SER A 4 -0.06 10.56 9.87
CA SER A 4 0.89 10.16 10.92
C SER A 4 1.44 8.78 10.61
N ALA A 5 2.74 8.71 10.30
CA ALA A 5 3.44 7.45 10.05
C ALA A 5 3.41 6.54 11.30
N GLN A 6 3.55 7.14 12.48
CA GLN A 6 3.54 6.41 13.75
C GLN A 6 2.17 5.76 14.01
N GLU A 7 1.08 6.52 13.93
CA GLU A 7 -0.27 5.99 14.18
C GLU A 7 -0.67 4.93 13.15
N THR A 8 -0.28 5.14 11.88
CA THR A 8 -0.50 4.17 10.81
C THR A 8 0.26 2.88 11.11
N LEU A 9 1.54 2.97 11.48
CA LEU A 9 2.36 1.81 11.83
C LEU A 9 1.78 1.03 13.02
N PHE A 10 1.43 1.72 14.13
CA PHE A 10 0.82 1.06 15.28
C PHE A 10 -0.53 0.41 14.98
N SER A 11 -1.30 0.97 14.05
CA SER A 11 -2.56 0.38 13.61
C SER A 11 -2.32 -0.91 12.81
N LEU A 12 -1.32 -0.92 11.94
CA LEU A 12 -0.93 -2.10 11.15
C LEU A 12 -0.38 -3.22 12.04
N LEU A 13 0.44 -2.89 13.04
CA LEU A 13 0.99 -3.86 14.00
C LEU A 13 -0.07 -4.58 14.85
N ARG A 14 -1.31 -4.09 14.89
CA ARG A 14 -2.44 -4.73 15.57
C ARG A 14 -3.18 -5.74 14.69
N LEU A 15 -2.85 -5.81 13.40
CA LEU A 15 -3.48 -6.72 12.45
C LEU A 15 -2.65 -8.00 12.31
N ASN A 16 -3.33 -9.11 12.09
CA ASN A 16 -2.66 -10.39 11.82
C ASN A 16 -2.08 -10.38 10.39
N GLY A 17 -0.76 -10.29 10.28
CA GLY A 17 -0.01 -10.44 9.03
C GLY A 17 0.35 -11.88 8.69
N ILE A 18 -0.46 -12.86 9.12
CA ILE A 18 -0.22 -14.28 8.81
C ILE A 18 -0.32 -14.46 7.29
N SER A 19 0.65 -15.17 6.73
CA SER A 19 0.71 -15.40 5.29
C SER A 19 -0.58 -16.02 4.74
N GLY A 20 -1.18 -15.39 3.73
CA GLY A 20 -2.46 -15.78 3.14
C GLY A 20 -3.70 -15.18 3.80
N HIS A 21 -3.56 -14.41 4.88
CA HIS A 21 -4.64 -13.74 5.61
C HIS A 21 -4.46 -12.22 5.74
N GLU A 22 -3.65 -11.62 4.86
CA GLU A 22 -3.23 -10.21 4.92
C GLU A 22 -4.30 -9.23 4.40
N SER A 23 -5.51 -9.70 4.09
CA SER A 23 -6.56 -8.88 3.48
C SER A 23 -6.91 -7.64 4.31
N SER A 24 -6.90 -7.77 5.63
CA SER A 24 -7.16 -6.66 6.56
C SER A 24 -6.07 -5.58 6.53
N ILE A 25 -4.81 -6.00 6.40
CA ILE A 25 -3.66 -5.09 6.21
C ILE A 25 -3.79 -4.40 4.86
N ALA A 26 -4.09 -5.16 3.80
CA ALA A 26 -4.29 -4.62 2.46
C ALA A 26 -5.45 -3.59 2.41
N ASP A 27 -6.55 -3.80 3.14
CA ASP A 27 -7.67 -2.86 3.22
C ASP A 27 -7.26 -1.51 3.83
N VAL A 28 -6.49 -1.55 4.92
CA VAL A 28 -5.99 -0.34 5.59
C VAL A 28 -5.02 0.42 4.68
N MET A 29 -4.08 -0.30 4.07
CA MET A 29 -3.09 0.29 3.18
C MET A 29 -3.74 0.86 1.91
N GLN A 30 -4.76 0.20 1.36
CA GLN A 30 -5.48 0.68 0.19
C GLN A 30 -6.13 2.04 0.45
N ARG A 31 -6.85 2.18 1.56
CA ARG A 31 -7.46 3.46 1.96
C ARG A 31 -6.41 4.56 2.21
N ALA A 32 -5.20 4.19 2.63
CA ALA A 32 -4.12 5.15 2.82
C ALA A 32 -3.56 5.62 1.47
N PHE A 33 -3.32 4.69 0.53
CA PHE A 33 -2.79 5.00 -0.79
C PHE A 33 -3.78 5.76 -1.66
N GLU A 34 -5.07 5.40 -1.66
CA GLU A 34 -6.11 6.06 -2.46
C GLU A 34 -6.23 7.58 -2.18
N ARG A 35 -5.69 8.06 -1.05
CA ARG A 35 -5.67 9.49 -0.71
C ARG A 35 -4.67 10.31 -1.52
N GLN A 36 -3.62 9.68 -2.05
CA GLN A 36 -2.47 10.39 -2.63
C GLN A 36 -1.93 9.74 -3.91
N ALA A 37 -2.08 8.43 -4.04
CA ALA A 37 -1.69 7.70 -5.23
C ALA A 37 -2.59 8.09 -6.40
N LYS A 38 -2.01 8.02 -7.59
CA LYS A 38 -2.75 8.23 -8.83
C LYS A 38 -3.65 7.03 -9.15
N ASP A 39 -3.13 5.83 -8.89
CA ASP A 39 -3.83 4.59 -9.12
C ASP A 39 -3.47 3.59 -8.02
N VAL A 40 -4.46 2.80 -7.61
CA VAL A 40 -4.35 1.79 -6.56
C VAL A 40 -5.17 0.57 -6.97
N TRP A 41 -4.54 -0.59 -7.03
CA TRP A 41 -5.23 -1.83 -7.35
C TRP A 41 -4.63 -3.02 -6.61
N ARG A 42 -5.38 -4.13 -6.58
CA ARG A 42 -4.88 -5.43 -6.15
C ARG A 42 -4.54 -6.28 -7.35
N ASP A 43 -3.38 -6.94 -7.31
CA ASP A 43 -3.06 -7.97 -8.28
C ASP A 43 -3.82 -9.28 -7.99
N ARG A 44 -3.60 -10.29 -8.83
CA ARG A 44 -4.28 -11.60 -8.70
C ARG A 44 -3.87 -12.37 -7.44
N SER A 45 -2.75 -12.03 -6.84
CA SER A 45 -2.23 -12.66 -5.62
C SER A 45 -2.64 -11.91 -4.36
N GLY A 46 -3.36 -10.79 -4.49
CA GLY A 46 -3.80 -9.95 -3.38
C GLY A 46 -2.78 -8.89 -2.96
N ASN A 47 -1.67 -8.72 -3.68
CA ASN A 47 -0.71 -7.65 -3.40
C ASN A 47 -1.34 -6.31 -3.76
N LEU A 48 -1.16 -5.32 -2.90
CA LEU A 48 -1.59 -3.96 -3.16
C LEU A 48 -0.50 -3.21 -3.92
N VAL A 49 -0.86 -2.64 -5.07
CA VAL A 49 0.02 -1.81 -5.88
C VAL A 49 -0.52 -0.38 -5.86
N ALA A 50 0.36 0.58 -5.60
CA ALA A 50 0.04 2.01 -5.66
C ALA A 50 1.04 2.72 -6.58
N CYS A 51 0.52 3.46 -7.55
CA CYS A 51 1.31 4.22 -8.51
C CYS A 51 1.31 5.70 -8.16
N TYR A 52 2.51 6.31 -8.13
CA TYR A 52 2.73 7.72 -7.87
C TYR A 52 3.56 8.33 -9.00
N GLY A 53 3.33 9.62 -9.29
CA GLY A 53 4.15 10.37 -10.24
C GLY A 53 3.63 10.37 -11.69
N SER A 54 4.54 10.20 -12.65
CA SER A 54 4.34 10.52 -14.07
C SER A 54 3.95 9.30 -14.92
N ASP A 55 3.03 9.50 -15.88
CA ASP A 55 2.67 8.49 -16.90
C ASP A 55 3.57 8.52 -18.15
N LYS A 56 4.51 9.48 -18.20
CA LYS A 56 5.34 9.63 -19.40
C LYS A 56 6.16 8.37 -19.64
N PRO A 57 6.24 7.89 -20.89
CA PRO A 57 6.90 6.62 -21.22
C PRO A 57 8.41 6.64 -20.94
N ASP A 58 9.03 7.82 -20.94
CA ASP A 58 10.45 8.07 -20.67
C ASP A 58 10.76 8.39 -19.21
N ALA A 59 9.75 8.42 -18.33
CA ALA A 59 9.97 8.64 -16.91
C ALA A 59 10.70 7.46 -16.26
N LEU A 60 11.68 7.75 -15.39
CA LEU A 60 12.34 6.73 -14.58
C LEU A 60 11.31 6.05 -13.67
N ARG A 61 11.29 4.71 -13.69
CA ARG A 61 10.41 3.90 -12.84
C ARG A 61 11.20 3.39 -11.64
N LEU A 62 10.78 3.79 -10.44
CA LEU A 62 11.25 3.23 -9.17
C LEU A 62 10.17 2.31 -8.61
N ILE A 63 10.52 1.07 -8.28
CA ILE A 63 9.62 0.12 -7.63
C ILE A 63 10.15 -0.16 -6.23
N ILE A 64 9.28 0.02 -5.23
CA ILE A 64 9.58 -0.26 -3.82
C ILE A 64 8.68 -1.41 -3.39
N PHE A 65 9.27 -2.45 -2.80
CA PHE A 65 8.56 -3.62 -2.29
C PHE A 65 8.63 -3.66 -0.77
N CYS A 66 7.54 -4.09 -0.14
CA CYS A 66 7.46 -4.36 1.29
C CYS A 66 6.53 -5.56 1.50
N ALA A 67 6.89 -6.43 2.46
CA ALA A 67 6.06 -7.57 2.86
C ALA A 67 5.26 -7.21 4.12
N TYR A 68 4.07 -7.79 4.27
CA TYR A 68 3.17 -7.52 5.40
C TYR A 68 3.51 -8.30 6.69
N GLY A 69 4.46 -9.23 6.63
CA GLY A 69 4.83 -10.16 7.71
C GLY A 69 6.04 -9.73 8.52
#